data_AF-A0A2T1CVP9-F1
#
_entry.id   AF-A0A2T1CVP9-F1
#
_cell.length_a   1.000
_cell.length_b   1.000
_cell.length_c   1.000
_cell.angle_alpha   90.00
_cell.angle_beta   90.00
_cell.angle_gamma   90.00
#
_symmetry.space_group_name_H-M   'P 1'
#
loop_
_entity.id
_entity.type
_entity.pdbx_description
1 polymer ?
#
loop_
_entity_poly.entity_id
_entity_poly.type
_entity_poly.pdbx_seq_one_letter_code
_entity_poly.pdbx_strand_id
1 'polypeptide(L)' 'MTEQEQFSPPIAPKQSHTHSIHGDERLDSYHWLRDRENPEVIAYLEAENQYTEAMLTSSRH' A
#
# COMPACT_ATOMS: atom_id res chain seq x y z
N MET A 1 -22.16 -13.61 8.29
CA MET A 1 -21.68 -12.95 7.06
C MET A 1 -20.16 -13.03 7.14
N THR A 2 -19.63 -14.00 6.39
CA THR A 2 -18.22 -14.27 5.99
C THR A 2 -17.07 -13.86 6.91
N GLU A 3 -16.55 -14.88 7.60
CA GLU A 3 -15.31 -15.01 8.38
C GLU A 3 -14.03 -14.95 7.50
N GLN A 4 -13.92 -14.00 6.56
CA GLN A 4 -12.79 -13.88 5.61
C GLN A 4 -11.99 -12.56 5.78
N GLU A 5 -12.18 -11.84 6.88
CA GLU A 5 -11.56 -10.52 7.12
C GLU A 5 -10.18 -10.59 7.81
N GLN A 6 -9.65 -11.79 8.13
CA GLN A 6 -8.42 -11.90 8.92
C GLN A 6 -7.12 -11.79 8.12
N PHE A 7 -7.15 -11.91 6.79
CA PHE A 7 -5.95 -11.94 5.94
C PHE A 7 -6.21 -11.30 4.57
N SER A 8 -6.89 -10.15 4.52
CA SER A 8 -6.96 -9.40 3.27
C SER A 8 -5.73 -8.50 3.13
N PRO A 9 -5.07 -8.46 1.96
CA PRO A 9 -3.97 -7.53 1.74
C PRO A 9 -4.48 -6.09 1.89
N PRO A 10 -3.68 -5.19 2.50
CA PRO A 10 -4.09 -3.80 2.59
C PRO A 10 -4.18 -3.20 1.18
N ILE A 11 -5.19 -2.38 0.96
CA ILE A 11 -5.43 -1.74 -0.33
C ILE A 11 -4.88 -0.33 -0.28
N ALA A 12 -3.88 -0.04 -1.11
CA ALA A 12 -3.33 1.32 -1.24
C ALA A 12 -4.40 2.29 -1.76
N PRO A 13 -4.70 3.39 -1.04
CA PRO A 13 -5.59 4.41 -1.56
C PRO A 13 -5.00 5.04 -2.83
N LYS A 14 -5.86 5.25 -3.83
CA LYS A 14 -5.50 5.99 -5.03
C LYS A 14 -5.65 7.49 -4.76
N GLN A 15 -4.56 8.23 -4.81
CA GLN A 15 -4.56 9.68 -4.70
C GLN A 15 -4.15 10.27 -6.05
N SER A 16 -5.04 10.99 -6.71
CA SER A 16 -4.76 11.59 -8.02
C SER A 16 -3.63 12.60 -7.90
N HIS A 17 -2.46 12.27 -8.45
CA HIS A 17 -1.34 13.18 -8.51
C HIS A 17 -0.80 13.21 -9.95
N THR A 18 -0.76 14.39 -10.56
CA THR A 18 -0.26 14.55 -11.92
C THR A 18 1.20 15.00 -11.89
N HIS A 19 2.09 14.22 -12.49
CA HIS A 19 3.47 14.61 -12.76
C HIS A 19 3.60 15.16 -14.16
N SER A 20 4.16 16.36 -14.28
CA SER A 20 4.59 16.93 -15.56
C SER A 20 6.09 16.78 -15.71
N ILE A 21 6.57 16.01 -16.69
CA ILE A 21 8.00 15.85 -16.99
C ILE A 21 8.21 16.06 -18.49
N HIS A 22 9.07 17.02 -18.85
CA HIS A 22 9.42 17.37 -20.24
C HIS A 22 8.23 17.61 -21.19
N GLY A 23 7.13 18.16 -20.68
CA GLY A 23 5.92 18.44 -21.47
C GLY A 23 4.94 17.26 -21.54
N ASP A 24 5.25 16.13 -20.92
CA ASP A 24 4.34 15.01 -20.75
C ASP A 24 3.69 15.05 -19.37
N GLU A 25 2.36 14.97 -19.33
CA GLU A 25 1.58 14.79 -18.11
C GLU A 25 1.29 13.30 -17.89
N ARG A 26 1.62 12.80 -16.69
CA ARG A 26 1.32 11.43 -16.26
C ARG A 26 0.58 11.47 -14.94
N LEU A 27 -0.54 10.76 -14.90
CA LEU A 27 -1.26 10.53 -13.64
C LEU A 27 -0.56 9.41 -12.86
N ASP A 28 0.00 9.75 -11.72
CA ASP A 28 0.56 8.82 -10.75
C ASP A 28 -0.38 8.76 -9.53
N SER A 29 -1.23 7.73 -9.49
CA SER A 29 -2.18 7.58 -8.38
C SER A 29 -1.55 7.14 -7.06
N TYR A 30 -0.25 6.81 -7.06
CA TYR A 30 0.47 6.23 -5.93
C TYR A 30 1.69 7.06 -5.53
N HIS A 31 1.78 8.29 -6.03
CA HIS A 31 2.92 9.17 -5.77
C HIS A 31 3.15 9.42 -4.27
N TRP A 32 2.07 9.43 -3.49
CA TRP A 32 2.11 9.59 -2.04
C TRP A 32 2.99 8.53 -1.34
N LEU A 33 3.08 7.30 -1.86
CA LEU A 33 3.95 6.24 -1.33
C LEU A 33 5.44 6.57 -1.40
N ARG A 34 5.84 7.59 -2.17
CA ARG A 34 7.22 8.05 -2.25
C ARG A 34 7.67 8.77 -0.98
N ASP A 35 6.74 9.36 -0.24
CA ASP A 35 7.05 10.14 0.96
C ASP A 35 7.20 9.23 2.19
N ARG A 36 8.44 8.86 2.49
CA ARG A 36 8.76 7.91 3.56
C ARG A 36 8.51 8.44 4.97
N GLU A 37 8.35 9.76 5.13
CA GLU A 37 8.08 10.41 6.42
C GLU A 37 6.58 10.64 6.63
N ASN A 38 5.76 10.43 5.60
CA ASN A 38 4.32 10.59 5.70
C ASN A 38 3.71 9.46 6.57
N PRO A 39 2.97 9.80 7.64
CA PRO A 39 2.34 8.80 8.51
C PRO A 39 1.36 7.87 7.78
N GLU A 40 0.71 8.30 6.70
CA GLU A 40 -0.16 7.44 5.88
C GLU A 40 0.63 6.35 5.15
N VAL A 41 1.83 6.70 4.66
CA VAL A 41 2.74 5.75 4.00
C VAL A 41 3.26 4.73 5.00
N ILE A 42 3.68 5.20 6.18
CA ILE A 42 4.15 4.34 7.26
C ILE A 42 3.06 3.35 7.67
N ALA A 43 1.84 3.83 7.94
CA ALA A 43 0.71 2.99 8.33
C ALA A 43 0.37 1.94 7.26
N TYR A 44 0.41 2.30 5.98
CA TYR A 44 0.18 1.37 4.88
C TYR A 44 1.27 0.28 4.79
N LEU A 45 2.54 0.68 4.88
CA LEU A 45 3.66 -0.28 4.87
C LEU A 45 3.64 -1.21 6.09
N GLU A 46 3.28 -0.70 7.27
CA GLU A 46 3.10 -1.52 8.48
C GLU A 46 1.97 -2.54 8.32
N ALA A 47 0.87 -2.16 7.64
CA ALA A 47 -0.20 -3.10 7.32
C ALA A 47 0.25 -4.18 6.31
N GLU A 48 1.06 -3.82 5.32
CA GLU A 48 1.62 -4.78 4.36
C GLU A 48 2.58 -5.76 5.03
N ASN A 49 3.41 -5.27 5.96
CA ASN A 49 4.29 -6.11 6.76
C ASN A 49 3.50 -7.09 7.62
N GLN A 50 2.48 -6.62 8.34
CA GLN A 50 1.63 -7.48 9.17
C GLN A 50 0.94 -8.58 8.35
N TYR A 51 0.38 -8.23 7.19
CA TYR A 51 -0.22 -9.21 6.28
C TYR A 51 0.81 -10.24 5.81
N THR A 52 2.00 -9.78 5.43
CA THR A 52 3.10 -10.66 4.98
C THR A 52 3.56 -11.59 6.08
N GLU A 53 3.78 -11.09 7.30
CA GLU A 53 4.15 -11.88 8.47
C GLU A 53 3.09 -12.94 8.76
N ALA A 54 1.82 -12.56 8.75
CA ALA A 54 0.71 -13.48 9.00
C ALA A 54 0.64 -14.61 7.95
N MET A 55 0.87 -14.30 6.66
CA MET A 55 0.89 -15.28 5.56
C MET A 55 2.14 -16.18 5.59
N LEU A 56 3.31 -15.64 5.94
CA LEU A 56 4.58 -16.39 6.02
C LEU A 56 4.67 -17.27 7.27
N THR A 57 4.14 -16.82 8.41
CA THR A 57 4.04 -17.66 9.62
C THR A 57 3.18 -18.89 9.36
N SER A 58 2.13 -18.76 8.54
CA SER A 58 1.25 -19.88 8.18
C SER A 58 1.89 -20.92 7.23
N SER A 59 3.08 -20.64 6.68
CA SER A 59 3.79 -21.51 5.73
C SER A 59 5.08 -22.12 6.29
N ARG A 60 5.38 -21.91 7.58
CA ARG A 60 6.51 -22.55 8.27
C ARG A 60 6.11 -23.93 8.82
N HIS A 61 6.20 -24.96 7.97
CA HIS A 61 6.22 -26.38 8.36
C HIS A 61 7.64 -26.84 8.69
#